data_AF-A0A963RNN3-F1
#
_entry.id   AF-A0A963RNN3-F1
#
_cell.length_a   1.000
_cell.length_b   1.000
_cell.length_c   1.000
_cell.angle_alpha   90.00
_cell.angle_beta   90.00
_cell.angle_gamma   90.00
#
_symmetry.space_group_name_H-M   'P 1'
#
loop_
_entity.id
_entity.type
_entity.pdbx_description
1 polymer ?
#
loop_
_entity_poly.entity_id
_entity_poly.type
_entity_poly.pdbx_seq_one_letter_code
_entity_poly.pdbx_strand_id
1 'polypeptide(L)'
;MRTQVAIVGAGPSGLLLGQLLHKAGIDAVIVERVTGDYVLGRIRAGILEQVCIDLMDEAGVGARMHKEGLIHGGIEMLFDGKRHRVDMNKLTGGKNVMVYGQTELTRDLMDARAAAGLTTVYEAQNVAVHDFDSTKPWVTYEKDGQQHRIDCDFIAGCDGFHGVCRASAPRSAIKEYEKVYPFGWLGLLSDTP
;
A
#
# COMPACT_ATOMS: atom_id res chain seq x y z
N MET A 1 6.76 -23.15 -5.50
CA MET A 1 7.51 -22.22 -4.62
C MET A 1 6.89 -22.30 -3.23
N ARG A 2 7.63 -22.05 -2.15
CA ARG A 2 7.05 -21.94 -0.80
C ARG A 2 7.58 -20.70 -0.07
N THR A 3 6.72 -20.06 0.71
CA THR A 3 7.01 -18.91 1.58
C THR A 3 6.17 -19.02 2.86
N GLN A 4 6.40 -18.18 3.87
CA GLN A 4 5.51 -18.13 5.04
C GLN A 4 4.27 -17.28 4.73
N VAL A 5 4.46 -16.11 4.12
CA VAL A 5 3.35 -15.20 3.78
C VAL A 5 3.32 -14.91 2.27
N ALA A 6 2.24 -15.29 1.60
CA ALA A 6 1.96 -14.84 0.24
C ALA A 6 1.19 -13.52 0.30
N ILE A 7 1.72 -12.46 -0.29
CA ILE A 7 1.10 -11.13 -0.32
C ILE A 7 0.57 -10.88 -1.73
N VAL A 8 -0.73 -10.61 -1.87
CA VAL A 8 -1.36 -10.32 -3.15
C VAL A 8 -1.52 -8.81 -3.29
N GLY A 9 -0.76 -8.19 -4.20
CA GLY A 9 -0.72 -6.76 -4.49
C GLY A 9 0.58 -6.09 -4.03
N ALA A 10 1.25 -5.38 -4.95
CA ALA A 10 2.46 -4.59 -4.70
C ALA A 10 2.16 -3.08 -4.61
N GLY A 11 0.99 -2.71 -4.09
CA GLY A 11 0.73 -1.36 -3.64
C GLY A 11 1.44 -1.04 -2.32
N PRO A 12 1.28 0.18 -1.77
CA PRO A 12 1.94 0.59 -0.53
C PRO A 12 1.65 -0.37 0.64
N SER A 13 0.43 -0.90 0.75
CA SER A 13 0.07 -1.86 1.81
C SER A 13 0.88 -3.15 1.73
N GLY A 14 0.95 -3.78 0.55
CA GLY A 14 1.66 -5.05 0.39
C GLY A 14 3.17 -4.89 0.47
N LEU A 15 3.70 -3.80 -0.08
CA LEU A 15 5.12 -3.47 0.01
C LEU A 15 5.57 -3.17 1.44
N LEU A 16 4.81 -2.35 2.18
CA LEU A 16 5.12 -2.04 3.58
C LEU A 16 5.04 -3.28 4.46
N LEU A 17 3.97 -4.09 4.31
CA LEU A 17 3.86 -5.36 5.02
C LEU A 17 5.03 -6.29 4.71
N GLY A 18 5.39 -6.44 3.43
CA GLY A 18 6.51 -7.27 3.00
C GLY A 18 7.85 -6.82 3.58
N GLN A 19 8.06 -5.51 3.72
CA GLN A 19 9.27 -4.95 4.30
C GLN A 19 9.34 -5.17 5.83
N LEU A 20 8.24 -4.97 6.54
CA LEU A 20 8.15 -5.24 7.98
C LEU A 20 8.35 -6.73 8.29
N LEU A 21 7.71 -7.62 7.52
CA LEU A 21 7.89 -9.07 7.66
C LEU A 21 9.35 -9.49 7.43
N HIS A 22 9.99 -8.94 6.39
CA HIS A 22 11.40 -9.19 6.14
C HIS A 22 12.28 -8.77 7.32
N LYS A 23 12.06 -7.58 7.89
CA LYS A 23 12.79 -7.12 9.07
C LYS A 23 12.57 -8.00 10.31
N ALA A 24 11.41 -8.64 10.40
CA ALA A 24 11.08 -9.60 11.45
C ALA A 24 11.62 -11.01 11.17
N GLY A 25 12.30 -11.25 10.05
CA GLY A 25 12.79 -12.57 9.66
C GLY A 25 11.71 -13.54 9.18
N ILE A 26 10.59 -13.02 8.66
CA ILE A 26 9.48 -13.80 8.12
C ILE A 26 9.52 -13.75 6.59
N ASP A 27 9.60 -14.92 5.97
CA ASP A 27 9.65 -15.03 4.51
C ASP A 27 8.32 -14.59 3.88
N ALA A 28 8.40 -13.67 2.92
CA ALA A 28 7.23 -13.21 2.19
C ALA A 28 7.50 -13.00 0.70
N VAL A 29 6.57 -13.49 -0.14
CA VAL A 29 6.56 -13.27 -1.59
C VAL A 29 5.39 -12.37 -1.94
N ILE A 30 5.65 -11.32 -2.74
CA ILE A 30 4.60 -10.45 -3.28
C ILE A 30 4.28 -10.88 -4.71
N VAL A 31 2.99 -10.99 -5.05
CA VAL A 31 2.50 -11.15 -6.44
C VAL A 31 1.69 -9.92 -6.85
N GLU A 32 1.96 -9.36 -8.02
CA GLU A 32 1.29 -8.17 -8.55
C GLU A 32 0.91 -8.37 -10.01
N ARG A 33 -0.31 -7.99 -10.37
CA ARG A 33 -0.89 -8.22 -11.70
C ARG A 33 -0.37 -7.27 -12.78
N VAL A 34 0.17 -6.12 -12.41
CA VAL A 34 0.73 -5.13 -13.36
C VAL A 34 2.24 -5.00 -13.21
N THR A 35 2.87 -4.19 -14.06
CA THR A 35 4.30 -3.87 -13.96
C THR A 35 4.59 -2.92 -12.80
N GLY A 36 5.84 -2.89 -12.32
CA GLY A 36 6.28 -1.91 -11.33
C GLY A 36 6.08 -0.46 -11.80
N ASP A 37 6.38 -0.17 -13.07
CA ASP A 37 6.18 1.16 -13.66
C ASP A 37 4.70 1.58 -13.65
N TYR A 38 3.79 0.64 -13.93
CA TYR A 38 2.36 0.92 -13.87
C TYR A 38 1.90 1.22 -12.42
N VAL A 39 2.46 0.52 -11.42
CA VAL A 39 2.20 0.83 -10.00
C VAL A 39 2.67 2.25 -9.67
N LEU A 40 3.90 2.60 -10.08
CA LEU A 40 4.49 3.93 -9.83
C LEU A 40 3.76 5.06 -10.58
N GLY A 41 3.14 4.77 -11.72
CA GLY A 41 2.37 5.76 -12.49
C GLY A 41 1.06 6.23 -11.83
N ARG A 42 0.66 5.64 -10.69
CA ARG A 42 -0.60 5.98 -10.02
C ARG A 42 -0.42 7.12 -9.01
N ILE A 43 -0.71 8.34 -9.46
CA ILE A 43 -0.83 9.51 -8.57
C ILE A 43 -2.02 9.32 -7.63
N ARG A 44 -1.78 9.38 -6.32
CA ARG A 44 -2.76 9.11 -5.25
C ARG A 44 -2.52 10.03 -4.04
N ALA A 45 -2.36 9.47 -2.84
CA ALA A 45 -2.23 10.24 -1.61
C ALA A 45 -1.00 11.17 -1.64
N GLY A 46 -1.13 12.32 -0.98
CA GLY A 46 -0.03 13.29 -0.81
C GLY A 46 0.22 13.67 0.64
N ILE A 47 -0.58 13.17 1.60
CA ILE A 47 -0.46 13.49 3.03
C ILE A 47 -0.32 12.19 3.81
N LEU A 48 0.75 12.08 4.58
CA LEU A 48 1.04 10.99 5.51
C LEU A 48 0.72 11.45 6.93
N GLU A 49 -0.09 10.66 7.65
CA GLU A 49 -0.27 10.82 9.09
C GLU A 49 0.98 10.36 9.85
N GLN A 50 1.14 10.85 11.08
CA GLN A 50 2.26 10.47 11.96
C GLN A 50 2.44 8.94 12.05
N VAL A 51 1.36 8.17 12.16
CA VAL A 51 1.43 6.70 12.25
C VAL A 51 2.07 6.07 11.00
N CYS A 52 1.82 6.65 9.82
CA CYS A 52 2.44 6.16 8.59
C CYS A 52 3.92 6.54 8.52
N ILE A 53 4.29 7.74 9.01
CA ILE A 53 5.68 8.18 9.12
C ILE A 53 6.44 7.22 10.04
N ASP A 54 5.90 6.96 11.24
CA ASP A 54 6.50 6.07 12.23
C ASP A 54 6.69 4.64 11.67
N LEU A 55 5.72 4.12 10.91
CA LEU A 55 5.84 2.80 10.25
C LEU A 55 6.88 2.77 9.13
N MET A 56 7.06 3.85 8.38
CA MET A 56 8.11 3.93 7.36
C MET A 56 9.51 3.94 8.00
N ASP A 57 9.66 4.59 9.15
CA ASP A 57 10.88 4.54 9.96
C ASP A 57 11.11 3.14 10.52
N GLU A 58 10.08 2.50 11.08
CA GLU A 58 10.13 1.11 11.55
C GLU A 58 10.48 0.14 10.41
N ALA A 59 9.99 0.36 9.19
CA ALA A 59 10.34 -0.42 8.01
C ALA A 59 11.75 -0.11 7.46
N GLY A 60 12.44 0.90 8.00
CA GLY A 60 13.79 1.30 7.59
C GLY A 60 13.85 2.03 6.25
N VAL A 61 12.73 2.60 5.80
CA VAL A 61 12.59 3.28 4.50
C VAL A 61 12.23 4.77 4.64
N GLY A 62 12.30 5.31 5.86
CA GLY A 62 11.93 6.70 6.13
C GLY A 62 12.94 7.78 5.75
N ALA A 63 14.18 7.41 5.38
CA ALA A 63 15.26 8.37 5.20
C ALA A 63 14.96 9.45 4.14
N ARG A 64 14.37 9.06 3.00
CA ARG A 64 14.06 10.00 1.92
C ARG A 64 12.86 10.88 2.24
N MET A 65 11.80 10.33 2.83
CA MET A 65 10.64 11.13 3.26
C MET A 65 11.02 12.18 4.30
N HIS A 66 11.97 11.91 5.22
CA HIS A 66 12.46 12.92 6.18
C HIS A 66 13.31 14.01 5.53
N LYS A 67 13.96 13.70 4.40
CA LYS A 67 14.79 14.65 3.65
C LYS A 67 13.97 15.53 2.71
N GLU A 68 12.98 14.95 2.04
CA GLU A 68 12.24 15.57 0.94
C GLU A 68 10.80 15.95 1.33
N GLY A 69 10.23 15.33 2.36
CA GLY A 69 8.86 15.56 2.80
C GLY A 69 8.68 16.90 3.51
N LEU A 70 7.49 17.49 3.36
CA LEU A 70 7.17 18.79 3.96
C LEU A 70 6.31 18.59 5.21
N ILE A 71 6.82 18.98 6.38
CA ILE A 71 6.06 18.88 7.63
C ILE A 71 5.01 19.99 7.69
N HIS A 72 3.76 19.60 7.90
CA HIS A 72 2.62 20.50 8.02
C HIS A 72 2.00 20.38 9.43
N GLY A 73 2.07 21.47 10.19
CA GLY A 73 1.45 21.58 11.52
C GLY A 73 0.01 22.09 11.52
N GLY A 74 -0.61 22.30 10.35
CA GLY A 74 -1.98 22.80 10.27
C GLY A 74 -2.52 22.84 8.85
N ILE A 75 -3.83 23.04 8.75
CA ILE A 75 -4.57 23.21 7.49
C ILE A 75 -5.36 24.52 7.51
N GLU A 76 -5.70 25.02 6.33
CA GLU A 76 -6.62 26.14 6.18
C GLU A 76 -7.92 25.67 5.54
N MET A 77 -9.04 26.14 6.07
CA MET A 77 -10.36 25.96 5.47
C MET A 77 -10.86 27.32 4.99
N LEU A 78 -11.25 27.40 3.71
CA LEU A 78 -11.83 28.60 3.12
C LEU A 78 -13.34 28.40 3.00
N PHE A 79 -14.10 29.20 3.73
CA PHE A 79 -15.55 29.17 3.72
C PHE A 79 -16.09 30.57 4.06
N ASP A 80 -17.23 30.95 3.47
CA ASP A 80 -17.86 32.26 3.69
C ASP A 80 -16.89 33.45 3.49
N GLY A 81 -16.04 33.36 2.45
CA GLY A 81 -15.06 34.40 2.12
C GLY A 81 -13.93 34.58 3.16
N LYS A 82 -13.80 33.66 4.13
CA LYS A 82 -12.82 33.76 5.23
C LYS A 82 -11.89 32.56 5.25
N ARG A 83 -10.66 32.81 5.69
CA ARG A 83 -9.67 31.76 5.97
C ARG A 83 -9.73 31.39 7.44
N HIS A 84 -9.88 30.10 7.71
CA HIS A 84 -9.90 29.54 9.05
C HIS A 84 -8.71 28.61 9.21
N ARG A 85 -7.72 29.03 9.99
CA ARG A 85 -6.55 28.20 10.31
C ARG A 85 -6.91 27.19 11.40
N VAL A 86 -6.63 25.92 11.14
CA VAL A 86 -6.61 24.86 12.15
C VAL A 86 -5.15 24.57 12.47
N ASP A 87 -4.73 24.97 13.67
CA ASP A 87 -3.40 24.67 14.21
C ASP A 87 -3.41 23.25 14.80
N MET A 88 -3.17 22.26 13.94
CA MET A 88 -3.18 20.85 14.32
C MET A 88 -2.09 20.56 15.35
N ASN A 89 -0.89 21.13 15.18
CA ASN A 89 0.22 20.91 16.10
C ASN A 89 -0.17 21.28 17.53
N LYS A 90 -0.71 22.49 17.73
CA LYS A 90 -1.18 22.93 19.05
C LYS A 90 -2.34 22.08 19.56
N LEU A 91 -3.34 21.80 18.71
CA LEU A 91 -4.59 21.13 19.11
C LEU A 91 -4.42 19.63 19.39
N THR A 92 -3.37 19.01 18.85
CA THR A 92 -3.11 17.57 18.98
C THR A 92 -1.96 17.24 19.93
N GLY A 93 -1.41 18.25 20.64
CA GLY A 93 -0.29 18.06 21.56
C GLY A 93 1.04 17.79 20.85
N GLY A 94 1.26 18.40 19.69
CA GLY A 94 2.54 18.39 18.98
C GLY A 94 2.60 17.51 17.73
N LYS A 95 1.49 16.85 17.33
CA LYS A 95 1.49 16.00 16.13
C LYS A 95 1.45 16.83 14.85
N ASN A 96 2.08 16.31 13.80
CA ASN A 96 2.06 16.90 12.46
C ASN A 96 1.63 15.85 11.43
N VAL A 97 1.39 16.32 10.21
CA VAL A 97 1.33 15.47 9.02
C VAL A 97 2.51 15.81 8.12
N MET A 98 2.85 14.91 7.20
CA MET A 98 3.89 15.14 6.20
C MET A 98 3.29 15.10 4.80
N VAL A 99 3.62 16.10 3.98
CA VAL A 99 3.35 16.03 2.55
C VAL A 99 4.48 15.24 1.90
N TYR A 100 4.18 14.02 1.48
CA TYR A 100 5.08 13.15 0.74
C TYR A 100 4.21 12.25 -0.16
N GLY A 101 4.52 12.24 -1.46
CA GLY A 101 3.68 11.58 -2.45
C GLY A 101 3.66 10.07 -2.26
N GLN A 102 2.50 9.44 -2.41
CA GLN A 102 2.37 7.98 -2.36
C GLN A 102 3.28 7.30 -3.39
N THR A 103 3.47 7.91 -4.57
CA THR A 103 4.40 7.42 -5.59
C THR A 103 5.84 7.34 -5.06
N GLU A 104 6.28 8.35 -4.30
CA GLU A 104 7.62 8.39 -3.72
C GLU A 104 7.76 7.35 -2.61
N LEU A 105 6.80 7.27 -1.70
CA LEU A 105 6.75 6.23 -0.66
C LEU A 105 6.77 4.81 -1.27
N THR A 106 6.04 4.60 -2.37
CA THR A 106 5.98 3.32 -3.06
C THR A 106 7.33 3.00 -3.72
N ARG A 107 7.98 3.99 -4.32
CA ARG A 107 9.33 3.87 -4.89
C ARG A 107 10.33 3.46 -3.81
N ASP A 108 10.33 4.16 -2.67
CA ASP A 108 11.28 3.88 -1.58
C ASP A 108 11.13 2.44 -1.06
N LEU A 109 9.90 1.94 -0.95
CA LEU A 109 9.63 0.56 -0.59
C LEU A 109 10.05 -0.45 -1.67
N MET A 110 9.80 -0.14 -2.95
CA MET A 110 10.23 -0.98 -4.07
C MET A 110 11.76 -1.09 -4.13
N ASP A 111 12.47 0.03 -3.97
CA ASP A 111 13.93 0.10 -3.98
C ASP A 111 14.52 -0.67 -2.81
N ALA A 112 13.98 -0.50 -1.60
CA ALA A 112 14.42 -1.23 -0.42
C ALA A 112 14.20 -2.74 -0.56
N ARG A 113 13.06 -3.15 -1.13
CA ARG A 113 12.75 -4.56 -1.37
C ARG A 113 13.69 -5.17 -2.41
N ALA A 114 13.98 -4.45 -3.48
CA ALA A 114 14.92 -4.88 -4.52
C ALA A 114 16.36 -4.96 -3.99
N ALA A 115 16.81 -3.98 -3.20
CA ALA A 115 18.13 -3.96 -2.58
C ALA A 115 18.34 -5.15 -1.62
N ALA A 116 17.28 -5.60 -0.96
CA ALA A 116 17.29 -6.79 -0.10
C ALA A 116 17.17 -8.12 -0.88
N GLY A 117 17.06 -8.10 -2.21
CA GLY A 117 16.94 -9.30 -3.04
C GLY A 117 15.64 -10.08 -2.83
N LEU A 118 14.59 -9.41 -2.33
CA LEU A 118 13.34 -10.05 -1.96
C LEU A 118 12.45 -10.28 -3.19
N THR A 119 11.72 -11.39 -3.20
CA THR A 119 10.92 -11.78 -4.35
C THR A 119 9.64 -10.96 -4.48
N THR A 120 9.50 -10.29 -5.62
CA THR A 120 8.24 -9.72 -6.11
C THR A 120 7.99 -10.21 -7.53
N VAL A 121 6.85 -10.85 -7.75
CA VAL A 121 6.43 -11.32 -9.07
C VAL A 121 5.44 -10.30 -9.65
N TYR A 122 5.96 -9.39 -10.46
CA TYR A 122 5.12 -8.50 -11.29
C TYR A 122 4.53 -9.25 -12.49
N GLU A 123 3.47 -8.69 -13.07
CA GLU A 123 2.73 -9.27 -14.21
C GLU A 123 2.18 -10.68 -13.93
N ALA A 124 1.94 -11.00 -12.66
CA ALA A 124 1.28 -12.22 -12.23
C ALA A 124 -0.22 -12.13 -12.58
N GLN A 125 -0.60 -12.70 -13.72
CA GLN A 125 -1.98 -12.73 -14.19
C GLN A 125 -2.78 -13.82 -13.47
N ASN A 126 -4.12 -13.72 -13.55
CA ASN A 126 -5.03 -14.78 -13.09
C ASN A 126 -4.73 -15.29 -11.67
N VAL A 127 -4.37 -14.35 -10.77
CA VAL A 127 -4.08 -14.69 -9.37
C VAL A 127 -5.34 -15.29 -8.74
N ALA A 128 -5.20 -16.43 -8.10
CA ALA A 128 -6.26 -17.06 -7.32
C ALA A 128 -5.72 -17.57 -5.99
N VAL A 129 -6.55 -17.42 -4.95
CA VAL A 129 -6.25 -17.86 -3.58
C VAL A 129 -7.06 -19.11 -3.27
N HIS A 130 -6.45 -20.09 -2.62
CA HIS A 130 -7.01 -21.42 -2.41
C HIS A 130 -6.81 -21.86 -0.96
N ASP A 131 -7.76 -22.64 -0.46
CA ASP A 131 -7.73 -23.26 0.88
C ASP A 131 -7.36 -22.28 2.01
N PHE A 132 -7.75 -21.01 1.90
CA PHE A 132 -7.40 -19.93 2.83
C PHE A 132 -8.13 -19.99 4.17
N ASP A 133 -9.12 -20.87 4.29
CA ASP A 133 -9.80 -21.25 5.52
C ASP A 133 -9.23 -22.54 6.15
N SER A 134 -8.12 -23.06 5.61
CA SER A 134 -7.45 -24.28 6.07
C SER A 134 -6.10 -24.03 6.74
N THR A 135 -5.37 -25.10 7.08
CA THR A 135 -4.00 -25.04 7.62
C THR A 135 -2.91 -24.96 6.54
N LYS A 136 -3.26 -25.07 5.25
CA LYS A 136 -2.31 -25.11 4.14
C LYS A 136 -2.78 -24.27 2.95
N PRO A 137 -2.91 -22.94 3.12
CA PRO A 137 -3.33 -22.06 2.04
C PRO A 137 -2.28 -21.98 0.94
N TRP A 138 -2.71 -21.67 -0.28
CA TRP A 138 -1.80 -21.50 -1.41
C TRP A 138 -2.38 -20.53 -2.45
N VAL A 139 -1.48 -19.99 -3.28
CA VAL A 139 -1.79 -19.02 -4.33
C VAL A 139 -1.33 -19.57 -5.68
N THR A 140 -2.15 -19.38 -6.72
CA THR A 140 -1.74 -19.57 -8.11
C THR A 140 -1.66 -18.24 -8.83
N TYR A 141 -0.81 -18.18 -9.85
CA TYR A 141 -0.79 -17.11 -10.83
C TYR A 141 -0.27 -17.64 -12.16
N GLU A 142 -0.48 -16.90 -13.24
CA GLU A 142 0.10 -17.13 -14.54
C GLU A 142 1.14 -16.07 -14.86
N LYS A 143 2.29 -16.49 -15.39
CA LYS A 143 3.34 -15.60 -15.88
C LYS A 143 4.02 -16.26 -17.07
N ASP A 144 4.28 -15.49 -18.13
CA ASP A 144 4.95 -15.96 -19.34
C ASP A 144 4.31 -17.22 -19.94
N GLY A 145 2.97 -17.32 -19.85
CA GLY A 145 2.19 -18.46 -20.34
C GLY A 145 2.24 -19.71 -19.48
N GLN A 146 2.86 -19.67 -18.30
CA GLN A 146 2.96 -20.79 -17.37
C GLN A 146 2.20 -20.52 -16.08
N GLN A 147 1.53 -21.56 -15.57
CA GLN A 147 0.91 -21.52 -14.26
C GLN A 147 1.95 -21.82 -13.18
N HIS A 148 1.94 -21.01 -12.13
CA HIS A 148 2.81 -21.13 -10.98
C HIS A 148 1.99 -21.29 -9.70
N ARG A 149 2.59 -21.96 -8.70
CA ARG A 149 2.01 -22.18 -7.37
C ARG A 149 2.97 -21.72 -6.27
N ILE A 150 2.42 -21.01 -5.29
CA ILE A 150 3.07 -20.61 -4.05
C ILE A 150 2.31 -21.25 -2.89
N ASP A 151 2.93 -22.20 -2.20
CA ASP A 151 2.43 -22.70 -0.92
C ASP A 151 2.81 -21.73 0.19
N CYS A 152 1.89 -21.39 1.09
CA CYS A 152 2.13 -20.44 2.19
C CYS A 152 1.52 -20.91 3.52
N ASP A 153 1.83 -20.21 4.61
CA ASP A 153 1.15 -20.36 5.91
C ASP A 153 -0.01 -19.36 6.01
N PHE A 154 0.17 -18.16 5.44
CA PHE A 154 -0.82 -17.10 5.42
C PHE A 154 -0.88 -16.40 4.06
N ILE A 155 -2.06 -15.87 3.73
CA ILE A 155 -2.28 -14.99 2.57
C ILE A 155 -2.68 -13.61 3.07
N ALA A 156 -1.96 -12.58 2.64
CA ALA A 156 -2.31 -11.18 2.88
C ALA A 156 -2.89 -10.55 1.62
N GLY A 157 -4.19 -10.22 1.65
CA GLY A 157 -4.87 -9.50 0.57
C GLY A 157 -4.59 -8.01 0.62
N CYS A 158 -3.68 -7.53 -0.23
CA CYS A 158 -3.26 -6.14 -0.37
C CYS A 158 -3.54 -5.59 -1.79
N ASP A 159 -4.52 -6.17 -2.47
CA ASP A 159 -4.81 -6.04 -3.90
C ASP A 159 -5.89 -5.00 -4.23
N GLY A 160 -6.23 -4.17 -3.23
CA GLY A 160 -7.10 -3.02 -3.37
C GLY A 160 -8.58 -3.38 -3.59
N PHE A 161 -9.38 -2.38 -3.95
CA PHE A 161 -10.84 -2.52 -3.96
C PHE A 161 -11.38 -3.54 -4.98
N HIS A 162 -10.66 -3.81 -6.05
CA HIS A 162 -11.04 -4.81 -7.07
C HIS A 162 -10.10 -6.03 -7.04
N GLY A 163 -9.49 -6.29 -5.89
CA GLY A 163 -8.62 -7.44 -5.66
C GLY A 163 -9.38 -8.77 -5.63
N VAL A 164 -8.65 -9.86 -5.89
CA VAL A 164 -9.19 -11.21 -5.84
C VAL A 164 -9.47 -11.65 -4.41
N CYS A 165 -8.67 -11.22 -3.43
CA CYS A 165 -8.74 -11.75 -2.07
C CYS A 165 -10.10 -11.51 -1.41
N ARG A 166 -10.65 -10.29 -1.51
CA ARG A 166 -11.99 -9.99 -0.99
C ARG A 166 -13.08 -10.73 -1.77
N ALA A 167 -12.92 -10.88 -3.08
CA ALA A 167 -13.89 -11.56 -3.93
C ALA A 167 -13.94 -13.08 -3.68
N SER A 168 -12.84 -13.68 -3.23
CA SER A 168 -12.74 -15.11 -2.90
C SER A 168 -13.42 -15.48 -1.58
N ALA A 169 -13.55 -14.54 -0.64
CA ALA A 169 -14.20 -14.81 0.63
C ALA A 169 -15.72 -15.04 0.47
N PRO A 170 -16.33 -15.99 1.21
CA PRO A 170 -17.76 -16.23 1.14
C PRO A 170 -18.57 -14.98 1.46
N ARG A 171 -19.54 -14.62 0.61
CA ARG A 171 -20.38 -13.42 0.82
C ARG A 171 -21.11 -13.43 2.16
N SER A 172 -21.50 -14.61 2.65
CA SER A 172 -22.15 -14.77 3.96
C SER A 172 -21.23 -14.41 5.14
N ALA A 173 -19.91 -14.42 4.94
CA ALA A 173 -18.93 -14.02 5.95
C ALA A 173 -18.62 -12.50 5.92
N ILE A 174 -19.16 -11.75 4.95
CA ILE A 174 -18.89 -10.33 4.75
C ILE A 174 -20.16 -9.53 5.04
N LYS A 175 -20.03 -8.52 5.91
CA LYS A 175 -21.03 -7.47 6.06
C LYS A 175 -20.49 -6.19 5.42
N GLU A 176 -21.14 -5.74 4.35
CA GLU A 176 -20.73 -4.57 3.59
C GLU A 176 -21.47 -3.31 4.05
N TYR A 177 -20.73 -2.20 4.12
CA TYR A 177 -21.24 -0.87 4.43
C TYR A 177 -20.72 0.08 3.36
N GLU A 178 -21.60 0.59 2.52
CA GLU A 178 -21.25 1.45 1.37
C GLU A 178 -22.02 2.78 1.42
N LYS A 179 -21.32 3.86 1.07
CA LYS A 179 -21.93 5.17 0.81
C LYS A 179 -21.27 5.81 -0.40
N VAL A 180 -22.07 6.03 -1.45
CA VAL A 180 -21.64 6.70 -2.67
C VAL A 180 -22.09 8.17 -2.63
N TYR A 181 -21.16 9.09 -2.87
CA TYR A 181 -21.46 10.52 -2.91
C TYR A 181 -21.82 10.96 -4.35
N PRO A 182 -22.78 11.88 -4.56
CA PRO A 182 -23.25 12.28 -5.89
C PRO A 182 -22.32 13.30 -6.57
N PHE A 183 -21.01 13.18 -6.37
CA PHE A 183 -19.97 14.04 -6.94
C PHE A 183 -18.61 13.32 -6.91
N GLY A 184 -17.65 13.84 -7.69
CA GLY A 184 -16.27 13.36 -7.70
C GLY A 184 -15.27 14.51 -7.62
N TRP A 185 -13.99 14.19 -7.48
CA TRP A 185 -12.89 15.17 -7.50
C TRP A 185 -12.11 15.07 -8.81
N LEU A 186 -11.96 16.18 -9.50
CA LEU A 186 -11.03 16.33 -10.62
C LEU A 186 -9.68 16.78 -10.04
N GLY A 187 -8.69 15.88 -10.04
CA GLY A 187 -7.32 16.20 -9.66
C GLY A 187 -6.49 16.61 -10.88
N LEU A 188 -5.65 17.63 -10.73
CA LEU A 188 -4.68 18.06 -11.74
C LEU A 188 -3.33 18.23 -11.05
N LEU A 189 -2.30 17.54 -11.55
CA LEU A 189 -0.92 17.78 -11.14
C LEU A 189 -0.33 18.82 -12.10
N SER A 190 0.16 19.93 -11.53
CA SER A 190 0.76 21.03 -12.28
C SER A 190 2.13 21.30 -11.71
N ASP A 191 3.14 21.35 -12.58
CA ASP A 191 4.43 21.92 -12.22
C ASP A 191 4.22 23.44 -12.07
N THR A 192 4.06 23.87 -10.82
CA THR A 192 3.70 25.25 -10.50
C THR A 192 4.88 25.89 -9.77
N PRO A 193 5.55 26.89 -10.38
CA PRO A 193 6.70 27.58 -9.80
C PRO A 193 6.34 28.42 -8.57
#